data_AF-A0A1N7CJL6-F1
#
_entry.id   AF-A0A1N7CJL6-F1
#
_cell.length_a   1.000
_cell.length_b   1.000
_cell.length_c   1.000
_cell.angle_alpha   90.00
_cell.angle_beta   90.00
_cell.angle_gamma   90.00
#
_symmetry.space_group_name_H-M   'P 1'
#
loop_
_entity.id
_entity.type
_entity.pdbx_description
1 polymer ?
#
loop_
_entity_poly.entity_id
_entity_poly.type
_entity_poly.pdbx_seq_one_letter_code
_entity_poly.pdbx_strand_id
1 'polypeptide(L)'
;MAQIPTPPAGPARVRSERVLATPDELRDRLRQLGRAPAEAADPRLAMVREIVARHALQRGGLLPALHDVQDTLGCVPPEVVGEIALGFNLSRAEVHGVISYYHHFRSEPAGRHMLEVCRAEACQSMGADALWQHACEGLGLPEGGGTRPDGSLTLQPVYCLGLCAQSPAAMLDGRPHARLSPERLDRVIGACMDAEVNV
;
A
#
# COMPACT_ATOMS: atom_id res chain seq x y z
N MET A 1 28.26 7.73 -43.36
CA MET A 1 27.42 8.50 -42.42
C MET A 1 25.99 8.49 -42.97
N ALA A 2 25.14 7.59 -42.47
CA ALA A 2 23.74 7.50 -42.93
C ALA A 2 22.87 8.42 -42.06
N GLN A 3 22.21 9.39 -42.70
CA GLN A 3 21.26 10.29 -42.04
C GLN A 3 19.95 9.54 -41.81
N ILE A 4 19.51 9.48 -40.55
CA ILE A 4 18.19 8.95 -40.17
C ILE A 4 17.16 10.06 -40.46
N PRO A 5 16.14 9.81 -41.30
CA PRO A 5 15.11 10.80 -41.56
C PRO A 5 14.26 11.04 -40.32
N THR A 6 14.06 12.32 -39.97
CA THR A 6 13.20 12.73 -38.86
C THR A 6 11.74 12.36 -39.18
N PRO A 7 11.00 11.73 -38.25
CA PRO A 7 9.59 11.41 -38.47
C PRO A 7 8.74 12.69 -38.62
N PRO A 8 7.63 12.63 -39.39
CA PRO A 8 6.76 13.78 -39.57
C PRO A 8 6.11 14.20 -38.24
N ALA A 9 5.86 15.50 -38.09
CA ALA A 9 5.20 16.06 -36.93
C ALA A 9 3.82 15.40 -36.74
N GLY A 10 3.63 14.77 -35.59
CA GLY A 10 2.33 14.20 -35.18
C GLY A 10 1.26 15.29 -35.10
N PRO A 11 -0.04 14.92 -35.18
CA PRO A 11 -1.13 15.89 -35.17
C PRO A 11 -1.09 16.76 -33.91
N ALA A 12 -1.50 18.02 -34.09
CA ALA A 12 -1.55 19.03 -33.03
C ALA A 12 -2.21 18.45 -31.77
N ARG A 13 -1.53 18.58 -30.63
CA ARG A 13 -2.06 18.18 -29.32
C ARG A 13 -3.47 18.74 -29.17
N VAL A 14 -4.46 17.86 -29.03
CA VAL A 14 -5.81 18.25 -28.64
C VAL A 14 -5.65 19.03 -27.34
N ARG A 15 -5.95 20.34 -27.39
CA ARG A 15 -6.06 21.16 -26.20
C ARG A 15 -7.23 20.59 -25.41
N SER A 16 -6.96 19.75 -24.42
CA SER A 16 -7.97 19.40 -23.44
C SER A 16 -8.19 20.62 -22.57
N GLU A 17 -9.02 21.54 -23.03
CA GLU A 17 -9.71 22.50 -22.16
C GLU A 17 -10.71 21.71 -21.30
N ARG A 18 -10.21 20.79 -20.47
CA ARG A 18 -10.89 20.43 -19.24
C ARG A 18 -10.72 21.65 -18.35
N VAL A 19 -11.74 22.50 -18.36
CA VAL A 19 -11.95 23.50 -17.32
C VAL A 19 -11.68 22.81 -15.98
N LEU A 20 -10.60 23.21 -15.30
CA LEU A 20 -10.35 22.80 -13.93
C LEU A 20 -11.52 23.37 -13.14
N ALA A 21 -12.46 22.52 -12.73
CA ALA A 21 -13.57 22.94 -11.91
C ALA A 21 -13.02 23.68 -10.69
N THR A 22 -13.60 24.83 -10.38
CA THR A 22 -13.23 25.59 -9.19
C THR A 22 -13.51 24.75 -7.93
N PRO A 23 -12.81 25.01 -6.81
CA PRO A 23 -13.04 24.27 -5.56
C PRO A 23 -14.49 24.30 -5.05
N ASP A 24 -15.28 25.30 -5.46
CA ASP A 24 -16.70 25.41 -5.13
C ASP A 24 -17.55 24.54 -6.08
N GLU A 25 -17.25 24.52 -7.37
CA GLU A 25 -17.94 23.65 -8.36
C GLU A 25 -17.67 22.17 -8.11
N LEU A 26 -16.47 21.81 -7.66
CA LEU A 26 -16.17 20.44 -7.23
C LEU A 26 -17.01 20.07 -6.00
N ARG A 27 -17.10 20.94 -5.00
CA ARG A 27 -17.93 20.75 -3.80
C ARG A 27 -19.41 20.58 -4.13
N ASP A 28 -19.94 21.36 -5.06
CA ASP A 28 -21.35 21.27 -5.45
C ASP A 28 -21.66 20.02 -6.28
N ARG A 29 -20.74 19.57 -7.13
CA ARG A 29 -20.89 18.28 -7.84
C ARG A 29 -20.81 17.10 -6.88
N LEU A 30 -19.92 17.14 -5.88
CA LEU A 30 -19.85 16.13 -4.82
C LEU A 30 -21.16 16.04 -4.03
N ARG A 31 -21.82 17.17 -3.76
CA ARG A 31 -23.15 17.21 -3.14
C ARG A 31 -24.25 16.61 -4.03
N GLN A 32 -24.22 16.88 -5.33
CA GLN A 32 -25.25 16.41 -6.27
C GLN A 32 -25.13 14.92 -6.62
N LEU A 33 -23.91 14.37 -6.65
CA LEU A 33 -23.67 12.94 -6.90
C LEU A 33 -23.95 12.07 -5.66
N GLY A 34 -24.02 12.66 -4.47
CA GLY A 34 -24.21 12.00 -3.18
C GLY A 34 -25.65 11.60 -2.81
N ARG A 35 -26.55 11.35 -3.76
CA ARG A 35 -27.92 10.86 -3.43
C ARG A 35 -28.03 9.34 -3.57
N ALA A 36 -27.44 8.64 -2.61
CA ALA A 36 -27.91 7.36 -2.06
C ALA A 36 -28.01 7.54 -0.53
N PRO A 37 -28.95 6.87 0.15
CA PRO A 37 -29.39 7.27 1.48
C PRO A 37 -28.27 7.15 2.51
N ALA A 38 -28.30 8.04 3.49
CA ALA A 38 -27.44 8.04 4.66
C ALA A 38 -27.60 6.73 5.47
N GLU A 39 -26.84 5.70 5.12
CA GLU A 39 -26.55 4.58 6.01
C GLU A 39 -25.51 5.07 7.01
N ALA A 40 -25.80 4.87 8.30
CA ALA A 40 -25.09 5.34 9.50
C ALA A 40 -23.67 5.86 9.23
N ALA A 41 -23.43 7.16 9.46
CA ALA A 41 -22.18 7.85 9.13
C ALA A 41 -20.96 7.11 9.72
N ASP A 42 -20.33 6.28 8.89
CA ASP A 42 -19.09 5.60 9.23
C ASP A 42 -18.05 6.69 9.51
N PRO A 43 -17.53 6.80 10.76
CA PRO A 43 -16.60 7.85 11.13
C PRO A 43 -15.34 7.83 10.25
N ARG A 44 -14.99 6.68 9.68
CA ARG A 44 -13.85 6.53 8.76
C ARG A 44 -14.03 7.35 7.49
N LEU A 45 -15.26 7.53 6.99
CA LEU A 45 -15.52 8.33 5.79
C LEU A 45 -15.20 9.80 6.00
N ALA A 46 -15.42 10.33 7.22
CA ALA A 46 -15.05 11.70 7.55
C ALA A 46 -13.52 11.88 7.51
N MET A 47 -12.77 10.94 8.10
CA MET A 47 -11.30 10.94 8.07
C MET A 47 -10.76 10.84 6.63
N VAL A 48 -11.34 9.95 5.82
CA VAL A 48 -10.97 9.78 4.41
C VAL A 48 -11.23 11.06 3.61
N ARG A 49 -12.36 11.73 3.82
CA ARG A 49 -12.66 13.02 3.16
C ARG A 49 -11.62 14.09 3.51
N GLU A 50 -11.17 14.14 4.76
CA GLU A 50 -10.11 15.07 5.17
C GLU A 50 -8.79 14.76 4.45
N ILE A 51 -8.38 13.49 4.43
CA ILE A 51 -7.17 13.04 3.71
C ILE A 51 -7.26 13.39 2.22
N VAL A 52 -8.38 13.04 1.58
CA VAL A 52 -8.63 13.32 0.16
C VAL A 52 -8.55 14.82 -0.11
N ALA A 53 -9.12 15.67 0.74
CA ALA A 53 -9.06 17.12 0.59
C ALA A 53 -7.62 17.67 0.65
N ARG A 54 -6.72 17.07 1.46
CA ARG A 54 -5.30 17.45 1.51
C ARG A 54 -4.55 17.18 0.20
N HIS A 55 -4.94 16.12 -0.53
CA HIS A 55 -4.21 15.64 -1.70
C HIS A 55 -4.89 15.91 -3.04
N ALA A 56 -6.19 16.24 -3.08
CA ALA A 56 -6.98 16.37 -4.30
C ALA A 56 -6.43 17.39 -5.31
N LEU A 57 -5.77 18.46 -4.83
CA LEU A 57 -5.19 19.50 -5.68
C LEU A 57 -3.75 19.18 -6.13
N GLN A 58 -3.16 18.10 -5.62
CA GLN A 58 -1.81 17.68 -5.97
C GLN A 58 -1.83 16.83 -7.23
N ARG A 59 -0.96 17.13 -8.19
CA ARG A 59 -0.78 16.27 -9.36
C ARG A 59 -0.27 14.90 -8.89
N GLY A 60 -1.04 13.84 -9.18
CA GLY A 60 -0.73 12.49 -8.70
C GLY A 60 -1.07 12.25 -7.22
N GLY A 61 -1.91 13.07 -6.60
CA GLY A 61 -2.25 12.99 -5.17
C GLY A 61 -2.97 11.71 -4.73
N LEU A 62 -3.46 10.87 -5.66
CA LEU A 62 -4.16 9.63 -5.32
C LEU A 62 -3.28 8.66 -4.53
N LEU A 63 -2.02 8.43 -4.96
CA LEU A 63 -1.13 7.50 -4.25
C LEU A 63 -0.82 7.99 -2.83
N PRO A 64 -0.37 9.24 -2.61
CA PRO A 64 -0.20 9.79 -1.27
C PRO A 64 -1.45 9.69 -0.40
N ALA A 65 -2.64 9.98 -0.96
CA ALA A 65 -3.88 9.84 -0.21
C ALA A 65 -4.18 8.38 0.18
N LEU A 66 -3.90 7.41 -0.69
CA LEU A 66 -4.06 6.00 -0.37
C LEU A 66 -3.09 5.55 0.74
N HIS A 67 -1.86 6.07 0.75
CA HIS A 67 -0.92 5.85 1.87
C HIS A 67 -1.47 6.43 3.17
N ASP A 68 -1.87 7.69 3.18
CA ASP A 68 -2.46 8.34 4.36
C ASP A 68 -3.71 7.60 4.86
N VAL A 69 -4.58 7.15 3.96
CA VAL A 69 -5.77 6.35 4.33
C VAL A 69 -5.36 5.04 4.97
N GLN A 70 -4.41 4.31 4.38
CA GLN A 70 -3.92 3.05 4.94
C GLN A 70 -3.22 3.25 6.28
N ASP A 71 -2.42 4.28 6.45
CA ASP A 71 -1.72 4.58 7.71
C ASP A 71 -2.73 4.97 8.81
N THR A 72 -3.80 5.66 8.43
CA THR A 72 -4.85 6.10 9.35
C THR A 72 -5.80 4.97 9.75
N LEU A 73 -6.18 4.09 8.81
CA LEU A 73 -7.19 3.05 9.02
C LEU A 73 -6.60 1.63 9.15
N GLY A 74 -5.29 1.48 8.98
CA GLY A 74 -4.56 0.19 8.88
C GLY A 74 -4.67 -0.51 7.51
N CYS A 75 -5.65 -0.11 6.69
CA CYS A 75 -5.97 -0.67 5.37
C CYS A 75 -6.79 0.34 4.55
N VAL A 76 -7.17 -0.01 3.32
CA VAL A 76 -8.08 0.73 2.45
C VAL A 76 -9.35 -0.10 2.22
N PRO A 77 -10.34 -0.01 3.13
CA PRO A 77 -11.56 -0.81 3.02
C PRO A 77 -12.37 -0.51 1.75
N PRO A 78 -13.06 -1.50 1.15
CA PRO A 78 -13.88 -1.27 -0.05
C PRO A 78 -14.93 -0.16 0.11
N GLU A 79 -15.42 0.06 1.33
CA GLU A 79 -16.42 1.07 1.67
C GLU A 79 -15.91 2.50 1.44
N VAL A 80 -14.61 2.74 1.62
CA VAL A 80 -14.02 4.09 1.49
C VAL A 80 -13.64 4.44 0.04
N VAL A 81 -13.55 3.44 -0.85
CA VAL A 81 -13.16 3.61 -2.26
C VAL A 81 -14.09 4.59 -3.00
N GLY A 82 -15.39 4.60 -2.65
CA GLY A 82 -16.35 5.53 -3.22
C GLY A 82 -16.02 6.99 -2.94
N GLU A 83 -15.68 7.31 -1.68
CA GLU A 83 -15.31 8.67 -1.27
C GLU A 83 -14.01 9.14 -1.92
N ILE A 84 -13.01 8.25 -2.02
CA ILE A 84 -11.75 8.53 -2.70
C ILE A 84 -12.00 8.82 -4.18
N ALA A 85 -12.77 7.97 -4.86
CA ALA A 85 -13.10 8.15 -6.28
C ALA A 85 -13.81 9.49 -6.53
N LEU A 86 -14.77 9.83 -5.68
CA LEU A 86 -15.48 11.10 -5.74
C LEU A 86 -14.53 12.30 -5.61
N GLY A 87 -13.69 12.36 -4.58
CA GLY A 87 -12.84 13.52 -4.34
C GLY A 87 -11.70 13.72 -5.35
N PHE A 88 -11.24 12.65 -6.02
CA PHE A 88 -10.29 12.74 -7.13
C PHE A 88 -10.95 12.85 -8.51
N ASN A 89 -12.29 12.85 -8.59
CA ASN A 89 -13.06 12.83 -9.84
C ASN A 89 -12.61 11.68 -10.77
N LEU A 90 -12.54 10.48 -10.20
CA LEU A 90 -12.23 9.21 -10.85
C LEU A 90 -13.40 8.24 -10.70
N SER A 91 -13.43 7.19 -11.52
CA SER A 91 -14.33 6.06 -11.30
C SER A 91 -13.83 5.17 -10.15
N ARG A 92 -14.76 4.45 -9.51
CA ARG A 92 -14.41 3.40 -8.53
C ARG A 92 -13.47 2.34 -9.11
N ALA A 93 -13.62 2.04 -10.39
CA ALA A 93 -12.79 1.07 -11.11
C ALA A 93 -11.34 1.55 -11.26
N GLU A 94 -11.12 2.84 -11.54
CA GLU A 94 -9.77 3.41 -11.59
C GLU A 94 -9.08 3.36 -10.22
N VAL A 95 -9.77 3.74 -9.16
CA VAL A 95 -9.23 3.66 -7.79
C VAL A 95 -8.94 2.21 -7.39
N HIS A 96 -9.89 1.30 -7.64
CA HIS A 96 -9.70 -0.12 -7.38
C HIS A 96 -8.55 -0.72 -8.21
N GLY A 97 -8.36 -0.27 -9.45
CA GLY A 97 -7.24 -0.66 -10.30
C GLY A 97 -5.90 -0.25 -9.69
N VAL A 98 -5.80 0.93 -9.09
CA VAL A 98 -4.60 1.37 -8.37
C VAL A 98 -4.36 0.53 -7.11
N ILE A 99 -5.39 0.32 -6.29
CA ILE A 99 -5.29 -0.47 -5.05
C ILE A 99 -4.85 -1.91 -5.35
N SER A 100 -5.45 -2.55 -6.37
CA SER A 100 -5.13 -3.93 -6.73
C SER A 100 -3.78 -4.07 -7.45
N TYR A 101 -3.30 -3.02 -8.11
CA TYR A 101 -2.01 -3.03 -8.79
C TYR A 101 -0.81 -2.94 -7.82
N TYR A 102 -0.91 -2.10 -6.77
CA TYR A 102 0.17 -1.95 -5.80
C TYR A 102 -0.05 -2.89 -4.60
N HIS A 103 0.77 -3.93 -4.49
CA HIS A 103 0.75 -4.89 -3.37
C HIS A 103 0.87 -4.27 -1.98
N HIS A 104 1.35 -3.02 -1.89
CA HIS A 104 1.44 -2.30 -0.63
C HIS A 104 0.07 -1.95 -0.04
N PHE A 105 -0.95 -1.70 -0.86
CA PHE A 105 -2.29 -1.36 -0.38
C PHE A 105 -3.07 -2.62 -0.04
N ARG A 106 -3.61 -2.66 1.17
CA ARG A 106 -4.38 -3.79 1.69
C ARG A 106 -5.84 -3.42 1.81
N SER A 107 -6.74 -4.31 1.41
CA SER A 107 -8.18 -4.13 1.64
C SER A 107 -8.62 -4.57 3.05
N GLU A 108 -7.77 -5.34 3.74
CA GLU A 108 -8.01 -5.87 5.07
C GLU A 108 -6.90 -5.40 6.04
N PRO A 109 -7.21 -5.26 7.35
CA PRO A 109 -6.22 -4.89 8.34
C PRO A 109 -5.05 -5.89 8.40
N ALA A 110 -3.84 -5.37 8.56
CA ALA A 110 -2.69 -6.18 8.96
C ALA A 110 -2.73 -6.45 10.47
N GLY A 111 -1.92 -7.42 10.91
CA GLY A 111 -1.57 -7.59 12.31
C GLY A 111 -0.83 -6.36 12.84
N ARG A 112 -0.66 -6.30 14.17
CA ARG A 112 -0.01 -5.17 14.86
C ARG A 112 1.41 -4.93 14.36
N HIS A 113 2.12 -6.01 14.03
CA HIS A 113 3.42 -5.98 13.37
C HIS A 113 3.35 -6.51 11.95
N MET A 114 4.15 -5.92 11.05
CA MET A 114 4.33 -6.38 9.67
C MET A 114 5.77 -6.82 9.46
N LEU A 115 5.96 -8.11 9.21
CA LEU A 115 7.25 -8.71 8.86
C LEU A 115 7.27 -9.07 7.37
N GLU A 116 8.06 -8.34 6.61
CA GLU A 116 8.25 -8.51 5.17
C GLU A 116 9.59 -9.20 4.91
N VAL A 117 9.60 -10.40 4.34
CA VAL A 117 10.83 -11.13 4.03
C VAL A 117 11.16 -11.02 2.55
N CYS A 118 12.39 -10.64 2.22
CA CYS A 118 12.85 -10.52 0.83
C CYS A 118 12.98 -11.89 0.17
N ARG A 119 12.38 -12.03 -1.01
CA ARG A 119 12.30 -13.26 -1.82
C ARG A 119 12.99 -13.11 -3.18
N ALA A 120 13.76 -12.05 -3.41
CA ALA A 120 14.52 -11.84 -4.65
C ALA A 120 15.77 -12.71 -4.69
N GLU A 121 16.35 -12.81 -5.88
CA GLU A 121 17.38 -13.77 -6.26
C GLU A 121 18.63 -13.70 -5.37
N ALA A 122 19.06 -12.48 -5.00
CA ALA A 122 20.22 -12.29 -4.13
C ALA A 122 19.98 -12.81 -2.70
N CYS A 123 18.74 -12.71 -2.20
CA CYS A 123 18.36 -13.25 -0.89
C CYS A 123 18.17 -14.78 -0.98
N GLN A 124 17.54 -15.28 -2.04
CA GLN A 124 17.40 -16.73 -2.28
C GLN A 124 18.78 -17.42 -2.35
N SER A 125 19.75 -16.82 -3.05
CA SER A 125 21.14 -17.32 -3.13
C SER A 125 21.83 -17.42 -1.77
N MET A 126 21.33 -16.69 -0.76
CA MET A 126 21.83 -16.69 0.61
C MET A 126 20.93 -17.46 1.58
N GLY A 127 19.99 -18.26 1.08
CA GLY A 127 19.13 -19.13 1.91
C GLY A 127 17.82 -18.51 2.39
N ALA A 128 17.31 -17.47 1.72
CA ALA A 128 16.02 -16.86 2.10
C ALA A 128 14.82 -17.81 1.99
N ASP A 129 14.91 -18.89 1.20
CA ASP A 129 13.88 -19.93 1.14
C ASP A 129 13.72 -20.67 2.47
N ALA A 130 14.84 -21.15 3.02
CA ALA A 130 14.85 -21.78 4.33
C ALA A 130 14.47 -20.80 5.44
N LEU A 131 14.92 -19.54 5.34
CA LEU A 131 14.57 -18.50 6.31
C LEU A 131 13.05 -18.23 6.35
N TRP A 132 12.40 -18.22 5.19
CA TRP A 132 10.96 -18.05 5.07
C TRP A 132 10.18 -19.23 5.62
N GLN A 133 10.59 -20.46 5.28
CA GLN A 133 9.97 -21.67 5.82
C GLN A 133 10.05 -21.69 7.36
N HIS A 134 11.24 -21.37 7.90
CA HIS A 134 11.46 -21.21 9.34
C HIS A 134 10.50 -20.17 9.95
N ALA A 135 10.30 -19.02 9.29
CA ALA A 135 9.36 -18.00 9.74
C ALA A 135 7.91 -18.51 9.76
N CYS A 136 7.45 -19.15 8.67
CA CYS A 136 6.09 -19.68 8.58
C CYS A 136 5.83 -20.75 9.65
N GLU A 137 6.76 -21.70 9.82
CA GLU A 137 6.68 -22.77 10.82
C GLU A 137 6.68 -22.21 12.24
N GLY A 138 7.64 -21.32 12.57
CA GLY A 138 7.74 -20.71 13.88
C GLY A 138 6.53 -19.85 14.26
N LEU A 139 5.85 -19.26 13.26
CA LEU A 139 4.66 -18.45 13.47
C LEU A 139 3.35 -19.26 13.35
N GLY A 140 3.41 -20.53 12.94
CA GLY A 140 2.23 -21.36 12.68
C GLY A 140 1.37 -20.87 11.52
N LEU A 141 1.99 -20.27 10.51
CA LEU A 141 1.34 -19.69 9.33
C LEU A 141 1.47 -20.63 8.11
N PRO A 142 0.56 -20.54 7.12
CA PRO A 142 0.69 -21.31 5.89
C PRO A 142 1.93 -20.86 5.08
N GLU A 143 2.37 -21.68 4.14
CA GLU A 143 3.59 -21.43 3.33
C GLU A 143 3.58 -20.09 2.59
N GLY A 144 2.41 -19.54 2.28
CA GLY A 144 2.26 -18.22 1.64
C GLY A 144 2.38 -17.02 2.59
N GLY A 145 2.55 -17.24 3.89
CA GLY A 145 2.49 -16.20 4.91
C GLY A 145 1.04 -15.89 5.30
N GLY A 146 0.83 -14.74 5.94
CA GLY A 146 -0.49 -14.31 6.41
C GLY A 146 -0.44 -13.66 7.79
N THR A 147 -1.61 -13.35 8.32
CA THR A 147 -1.76 -12.76 9.65
C THR A 147 -2.03 -13.85 10.68
N ARG A 148 -1.34 -13.79 11.82
CA ARG A 148 -1.60 -14.70 12.94
C ARG A 148 -3.04 -14.53 13.46
N PRO A 149 -3.69 -15.61 13.96
CA PRO A 149 -5.05 -15.53 14.50
C PRO A 149 -5.22 -14.55 15.67
N ASP A 150 -4.15 -14.32 16.44
CA ASP A 150 -4.09 -13.36 17.55
C ASP A 150 -3.90 -11.89 17.11
N GLY A 151 -3.79 -11.67 15.79
CA GLY A 151 -3.57 -10.36 15.19
C GLY A 151 -2.22 -9.71 15.56
N SER A 152 -1.29 -10.45 16.17
CA SER A 152 -0.01 -9.89 16.63
C SER A 152 0.93 -9.53 15.48
N LEU A 153 0.99 -10.38 14.45
CA LEU A 153 1.95 -10.23 13.37
C LEU A 153 1.38 -10.74 12.03
N THR A 154 1.66 -10.00 10.96
CA THR A 154 1.50 -10.42 9.57
C THR A 154 2.87 -10.73 8.98
N LEU A 155 3.02 -11.92 8.42
CA LEU A 155 4.18 -12.33 7.64
C LEU A 155 3.85 -12.20 6.15
N GLN A 156 4.64 -11.42 5.41
CA GLN A 156 4.40 -11.17 3.99
C GLN A 156 5.67 -11.43 3.16
N PRO A 157 5.57 -12.11 2.00
CA PRO A 157 6.68 -12.18 1.08
C PRO A 157 6.78 -10.87 0.30
N VAL A 158 7.97 -10.30 0.21
CA VAL A 158 8.26 -9.16 -0.68
C VAL A 158 9.30 -9.60 -1.69
N TYR A 159 9.15 -9.17 -2.95
CA TYR A 159 10.11 -9.54 -3.98
C TYR A 159 11.51 -8.99 -3.64
N CYS A 160 11.76 -7.69 -3.77
CA CYS A 160 13.09 -7.12 -3.51
C CYS A 160 13.02 -5.93 -2.54
N LEU A 161 13.83 -5.98 -1.48
CA LEU A 161 14.01 -4.88 -0.52
C LEU A 161 15.20 -3.96 -0.86
N GLY A 162 15.93 -4.23 -1.96
CA GLY A 162 17.11 -3.45 -2.36
C GLY A 162 18.35 -3.60 -1.46
N LEU A 163 18.33 -4.56 -0.53
CA LEU A 163 19.40 -4.81 0.44
C LEU A 163 20.36 -5.95 0.02
N CYS A 164 20.59 -6.11 -1.29
CA CYS A 164 21.27 -7.29 -1.85
C CYS A 164 22.68 -7.56 -1.28
N ALA A 165 23.45 -6.51 -0.97
CA ALA A 165 24.79 -6.65 -0.38
C ALA A 165 24.77 -7.14 1.08
N GLN A 166 23.59 -7.19 1.69
CA GLN A 166 23.37 -7.55 3.08
C GLN A 166 22.32 -8.67 3.22
N SER A 167 22.09 -9.44 2.16
CA SER A 167 21.22 -10.61 2.17
C SER A 167 21.62 -11.66 3.24
N PRO A 168 20.67 -12.49 3.72
CA PRO A 168 19.21 -12.35 3.58
C PRO A 168 18.67 -11.15 4.36
N ALA A 169 17.62 -10.51 3.84
CA ALA A 169 17.03 -9.31 4.41
C ALA A 169 15.53 -9.45 4.66
N ALA A 170 15.04 -8.76 5.69
CA ALA A 170 13.64 -8.57 5.99
C ALA A 170 13.40 -7.12 6.44
N MET A 171 12.14 -6.72 6.53
CA MET A 171 11.70 -5.45 7.06
C MET A 171 10.63 -5.71 8.11
N LEU A 172 10.79 -5.15 9.30
CA LEU A 172 9.81 -5.22 10.38
C LEU A 172 9.30 -3.82 10.66
N ASP A 173 8.02 -3.56 10.44
CA ASP A 173 7.39 -2.24 10.65
C ASP A 173 8.17 -1.09 9.99
N GLY A 174 8.59 -1.31 8.74
CA GLY A 174 9.40 -0.34 7.98
C GLY A 174 10.88 -0.28 8.36
N ARG A 175 11.34 -1.06 9.36
CA ARG A 175 12.75 -1.08 9.80
C ARG A 175 13.51 -2.24 9.14
N PRO A 176 14.62 -1.98 8.45
CA PRO A 176 15.36 -3.02 7.75
C PRO A 176 16.18 -3.88 8.71
N HIS A 177 16.14 -5.19 8.49
CA HIS A 177 16.95 -6.20 9.15
C HIS A 177 17.74 -6.99 8.11
N ALA A 178 19.06 -7.08 8.30
CA ALA A 178 19.96 -7.61 7.30
C ALA A 178 20.89 -8.69 7.85
N ARG A 179 21.47 -9.50 6.96
CA ARG A 179 22.32 -10.66 7.25
C ARG A 179 21.63 -11.62 8.21
N LEU A 180 20.35 -11.88 7.96
CA LEU A 180 19.52 -12.70 8.82
C LEU A 180 19.92 -14.18 8.74
N SER A 181 19.97 -14.80 9.91
CA SER A 181 19.91 -16.26 10.10
C SER A 181 18.59 -16.59 10.81
N PRO A 182 18.16 -17.86 10.85
CA PRO A 182 16.98 -18.27 11.61
C PRO A 182 16.98 -17.74 13.05
N GLU A 183 18.12 -17.84 13.75
CA GLU A 183 18.25 -17.40 15.15
C GLU A 183 18.23 -15.87 15.30
N ARG A 184 18.66 -15.14 14.27
CA ARG A 184 18.51 -13.67 14.25
C ARG A 184 17.08 -13.28 13.97
N LEU A 185 16.41 -14.00 13.09
CA LEU A 185 15.01 -13.78 12.77
C LEU A 185 14.12 -14.04 13.99
N ASP A 186 14.34 -15.14 14.71
CA ASP A 186 13.59 -15.46 15.94
C ASP A 186 13.75 -14.37 17.01
N ARG A 187 14.96 -13.80 17.14
CA ARG A 187 15.18 -12.68 18.05
C ARG A 187 14.46 -11.41 17.62
N VAL A 188 14.37 -11.15 16.31
CA VAL A 188 13.63 -10.00 15.78
C VAL A 188 12.14 -10.16 16.03
N ILE A 189 11.59 -11.35 15.78
CA ILE A 189 10.19 -11.68 16.05
C ILE A 189 9.89 -11.63 17.56
N GLY A 190 10.71 -12.28 18.38
CA GLY A 190 10.52 -12.27 19.84
C GLY A 190 10.58 -10.86 20.41
N ALA A 191 11.53 -10.03 19.97
CA ALA A 191 11.66 -8.67 20.47
C ALA A 191 10.45 -7.78 20.18
N CYS A 192 9.76 -7.94 19.04
CA CYS A 192 8.53 -7.18 18.80
C CYS A 192 7.34 -7.71 19.59
N MET A 193 7.24 -9.03 19.75
CA MET A 193 6.18 -9.64 20.56
C MET A 193 6.34 -9.33 22.06
N ASP A 194 7.57 -9.26 22.57
CA ASP A 194 7.88 -8.97 23.98
C ASP A 194 7.76 -7.48 24.33
N ALA A 195 7.99 -6.58 23.37
CA ALA A 195 7.76 -5.15 23.55
C ALA A 195 6.30 -4.82 23.93
N GLU A 196 5.37 -5.77 23.74
CA GLU A 196 3.96 -5.67 24.14
C GLU A 196 3.68 -6.14 25.57
N VAL A 197 4.52 -6.98 26.18
CA VAL A 197 4.26 -7.49 27.56
C VAL A 197 4.58 -6.43 28.62
N ASN A 198 5.36 -5.41 28.26
CA ASN A 198 5.88 -4.37 29.18
C ASN A 198 5.24 -2.98 29.01
N VAL A 199 4.10 -2.85 28.31
CA VAL A 199 3.35 -1.59 28.16
C VAL A 199 2.00 -1.67 28.86
#